data_AF-A0A954V7N1-F1
#
_entry.id   AF-A0A954V7N1-F1
#
_cell.length_a   1.000
_cell.length_b   1.000
_cell.length_c   1.000
_cell.angle_alpha   90.00
_cell.angle_beta   90.00
_cell.angle_gamma   90.00
#
_symmetry.space_group_name_H-M   'P 1'
#
loop_
_entity.id
_entity.type
_entity.pdbx_description
1 polymer ?
#
loop_
_entity_poly.entity_id
_entity_poly.type
_entity_poly.pdbx_seq_one_letter_code
_entity_poly.pdbx_strand_id
1 'polypeptide(L)'
;MRIAFKRWAMATMALLVSASVSQAAIDVFEVFPAYAPDTASPSWGGYVTNAINELMSTTPASSSRADDPTAYELATGPIAPNEMIITPFLSWRGQADPTVGWDDGSSTAGVFGNESGNRVHFGVRILTDGNGSIKLADLLWDKNWYDAPFNTPSTLIDFPNESGNFAASDYSATRVGVLYGGDGMLGGGDDTLITSGAGTQEVDALFYVGIGDAFFSDNPGALSDQDDLDITLDAIHSHNCPQDLEVTYSLGDATGTGVVHIVPEPSSMMIGLTVLLGMVAGMRRRTVK
;
A
#
# COMPACT_ATOMS: atom_id res chain seq x y z
N MET A 1 79.94 -20.99 32.85
CA MET A 1 79.75 -19.69 32.17
C MET A 1 78.79 -19.93 31.01
N ARG A 2 77.51 -19.56 31.17
CA ARG A 2 76.40 -20.01 30.29
C ARG A 2 76.26 -19.09 29.08
N ILE A 3 76.17 -19.70 27.89
CA ILE A 3 76.01 -19.06 26.58
C ILE A 3 74.53 -18.71 26.40
N ALA A 4 74.23 -17.44 26.10
CA ALA A 4 72.88 -16.93 25.88
C ALA A 4 72.47 -17.08 24.39
N PHE A 5 71.41 -17.84 24.13
CA PHE A 5 70.77 -17.95 22.82
C PHE A 5 69.75 -16.82 22.64
N LYS A 6 70.01 -15.92 21.68
CA LYS A 6 69.08 -14.89 21.21
C LYS A 6 68.07 -15.53 20.25
N ARG A 7 66.79 -15.59 20.63
CA ARG A 7 65.68 -15.99 19.75
C ARG A 7 65.19 -14.76 18.98
N TRP A 8 65.26 -14.82 17.65
CA TRP A 8 64.54 -13.93 16.75
C TRP A 8 63.12 -14.47 16.59
N ALA A 9 62.12 -13.66 16.91
CA ALA A 9 60.73 -13.92 16.54
C ALA A 9 60.34 -12.89 15.49
N MET A 10 60.21 -13.32 14.23
CA MET A 10 59.57 -12.55 13.17
C MET A 10 58.06 -12.68 13.35
N ALA A 11 57.38 -11.57 13.61
CA ALA A 11 55.92 -11.48 13.60
C ALA A 11 55.47 -11.13 12.17
N THR A 12 54.84 -12.09 11.49
CA THR A 12 54.15 -11.86 10.21
C THR A 12 52.77 -11.30 10.52
N MET A 13 52.60 -9.98 10.37
CA MET A 13 51.32 -9.30 10.52
C MET A 13 50.54 -9.44 9.21
N ALA A 14 49.57 -10.35 9.18
CA ALA A 14 48.64 -10.50 8.06
C ALA A 14 47.66 -9.31 8.09
N LEU A 15 47.79 -8.42 7.12
CA LEU A 15 46.86 -7.32 6.89
C LEU A 15 45.56 -7.91 6.33
N LEU A 16 44.54 -8.06 7.18
CA LEU A 16 43.16 -8.29 6.74
C LEU A 16 42.64 -6.98 6.16
N VAL A 17 42.66 -6.85 4.83
CA VAL A 17 41.92 -5.81 4.12
C VAL A 17 40.46 -6.25 4.12
N SER A 18 39.68 -5.76 5.08
CA SER A 18 38.22 -5.81 5.02
C SER A 18 37.79 -4.96 3.84
N ALA A 19 37.41 -5.59 2.73
CA ALA A 19 36.67 -4.91 1.67
C ALA A 19 35.28 -4.57 2.24
N SER A 20 35.09 -3.33 2.67
CA SER A 20 33.76 -2.77 2.88
C SER A 20 33.09 -2.72 1.51
N VAL A 21 32.13 -3.62 1.29
CA VAL A 21 31.21 -3.51 0.14
C VAL A 21 30.50 -2.19 0.31
N SER A 22 30.76 -1.24 -0.58
CA SER A 22 30.02 0.02 -0.63
C SER A 22 28.59 -0.33 -1.05
N GLN A 23 27.67 -0.37 -0.09
CA GLN A 23 26.24 -0.39 -0.41
C GLN A 23 25.91 0.92 -1.14
N ALA A 24 25.09 0.85 -2.19
CA ALA A 24 24.58 2.04 -2.86
C ALA A 24 23.94 2.97 -1.81
N ALA A 25 24.28 4.26 -1.85
CA ALA A 25 23.62 5.23 -1.01
C ALA A 25 22.19 5.42 -1.53
N ILE A 26 21.22 4.85 -0.80
CA ILE A 26 19.80 5.12 -1.03
C ILE A 26 19.55 6.54 -0.50
N ASP A 27 19.16 7.44 -1.40
CA ASP A 27 18.84 8.83 -1.08
C ASP A 27 17.38 8.95 -0.65
N VAL A 28 16.48 8.22 -1.32
CA VAL A 28 15.04 8.23 -1.04
C VAL A 28 14.54 6.80 -0.90
N PHE A 29 13.78 6.52 0.17
CA PHE A 29 13.01 5.30 0.36
C PHE A 29 11.65 5.68 0.97
N GLU A 30 10.63 5.77 0.13
CA GLU A 30 9.29 6.21 0.51
C GLU A 30 8.26 5.13 0.19
N VAL A 31 7.24 5.04 1.06
CA VAL A 31 6.10 4.13 0.89
C VAL A 31 4.82 4.95 0.98
N PHE A 32 3.96 4.79 -0.02
CA PHE A 32 2.76 5.58 -0.26
C PHE A 32 1.54 4.65 -0.27
N PRO A 33 0.83 4.53 0.87
CA PRO A 33 -0.46 3.89 0.87
C PRO A 33 -1.40 4.65 -0.08
N ALA A 34 -2.05 3.91 -0.97
CA ALA A 34 -2.97 4.43 -1.95
C ALA A 34 -4.10 3.43 -2.14
N TYR A 35 -5.30 3.94 -2.39
CA TYR A 35 -6.41 3.04 -2.70
C TYR A 35 -6.43 2.72 -4.18
N ALA A 36 -6.78 1.48 -4.48
CA ALA A 36 -6.71 0.88 -5.79
C ALA A 36 -7.98 0.09 -6.07
N PRO A 37 -8.35 -0.05 -7.35
CA PRO A 37 -9.33 -1.06 -7.74
C PRO A 37 -8.79 -2.47 -7.46
N ASP A 38 -9.68 -3.45 -7.44
CA ASP A 38 -9.28 -4.85 -7.36
C ASP A 38 -8.33 -5.24 -8.52
N THR A 39 -7.41 -6.18 -8.29
CA THR A 39 -6.49 -6.62 -9.35
C THR A 39 -7.19 -7.35 -10.50
N ALA A 40 -8.42 -7.85 -10.29
CA ALA A 40 -9.26 -8.42 -11.34
C ALA A 40 -10.14 -7.37 -12.03
N SER A 41 -10.24 -6.15 -11.50
CA SER A 41 -11.00 -5.06 -12.12
C SER A 41 -10.42 -4.66 -13.49
N PRO A 42 -11.27 -4.27 -14.45
CA PRO A 42 -10.80 -3.75 -15.75
C PRO A 42 -9.94 -2.49 -15.64
N SER A 43 -10.17 -1.67 -14.62
CA SER A 43 -9.42 -0.44 -14.34
C SER A 43 -8.00 -0.68 -13.84
N TRP A 44 -7.66 -1.90 -13.38
CA TRP A 44 -6.35 -2.21 -12.79
C TRP A 44 -5.18 -1.82 -13.68
N GLY A 45 -5.24 -2.10 -14.98
CA GLY A 45 -4.16 -1.73 -15.92
C GLY A 45 -3.96 -0.22 -16.05
N GLY A 46 -5.05 0.56 -16.01
CA GLY A 46 -5.01 2.01 -15.99
C GLY A 46 -4.43 2.52 -14.67
N TYR A 47 -4.88 1.97 -13.55
CA TYR A 47 -4.36 2.27 -12.21
C TYR A 47 -2.85 2.05 -12.11
N VAL A 48 -2.35 0.92 -12.60
CA VAL A 48 -0.91 0.61 -12.60
C VAL A 48 -0.11 1.67 -13.36
N THR A 49 -0.63 2.13 -14.50
CA THR A 49 0.01 3.18 -15.31
C THR A 49 0.07 4.50 -14.54
N ASN A 50 -1.06 4.91 -13.94
CA ASN A 50 -1.13 6.15 -13.16
C ASN A 50 -0.24 6.07 -11.90
N ALA A 51 -0.27 4.95 -11.18
CA ALA A 51 0.55 4.73 -9.99
C ALA A 51 2.05 4.84 -10.29
N ILE A 52 2.55 4.19 -11.35
CA ILE A 52 3.97 4.29 -11.72
C ILE A 52 4.33 5.72 -12.14
N ASN A 53 3.49 6.40 -12.93
CA ASN A 53 3.74 7.78 -13.34
C ASN A 53 3.84 8.72 -12.13
N GLU A 54 2.94 8.58 -11.16
CA GLU A 54 2.93 9.41 -9.96
C GLU A 54 4.10 9.09 -9.03
N LEU A 55 4.43 7.82 -8.83
CA LEU A 55 5.59 7.40 -8.02
C LEU A 55 6.92 7.89 -8.63
N MET A 56 7.00 8.00 -9.96
CA MET A 56 8.17 8.53 -10.66
C MET A 56 8.28 10.07 -10.61
N SER A 57 7.19 10.76 -10.27
CA SER A 57 7.20 12.21 -10.16
C SER A 57 8.01 12.69 -8.93
N THR A 58 8.41 13.96 -8.92
CA THR A 58 9.13 14.54 -7.78
C THR A 58 8.26 14.64 -6.53
N THR A 59 6.95 14.78 -6.71
CA THR A 59 5.94 14.82 -5.65
C THR A 59 4.71 14.10 -6.18
N PRO A 60 4.46 12.85 -5.76
CA PRO A 60 3.30 12.09 -6.20
C PRO A 60 2.03 12.93 -6.06
N ALA A 61 1.43 13.30 -7.18
CA ALA A 61 0.18 14.04 -7.19
C ALA A 61 -0.93 13.03 -6.95
N SER A 62 -1.63 13.18 -5.83
CA SER A 62 -2.86 12.44 -5.64
C SER A 62 -3.85 12.88 -6.71
N SER A 63 -4.17 12.00 -7.65
CA SER A 63 -5.36 12.15 -8.50
C SER A 63 -6.62 11.87 -7.66
N SER A 64 -7.83 11.95 -8.23
CA SER A 64 -9.06 11.69 -7.50
C SER A 64 -9.83 10.53 -8.10
N ARG A 65 -10.30 9.61 -7.25
CA ARG A 65 -11.14 8.48 -7.65
C ARG A 65 -12.64 8.78 -7.65
N ALA A 66 -13.02 10.05 -7.59
CA ALA A 66 -14.43 10.46 -7.55
C ALA A 66 -15.20 10.02 -8.82
N ASP A 67 -14.54 10.08 -9.97
CA ASP A 67 -15.09 9.79 -11.29
C ASP A 67 -14.15 8.95 -12.18
N ASP A 68 -13.02 8.48 -11.65
CA ASP A 68 -12.03 7.68 -12.37
C ASP A 68 -11.55 6.48 -11.52
N PRO A 69 -11.91 5.23 -11.88
CA PRO A 69 -11.42 4.05 -11.15
C PRO A 69 -9.92 3.79 -11.35
N THR A 70 -9.28 4.45 -12.31
CA THR A 70 -7.85 4.31 -12.58
C THR A 70 -6.99 5.29 -11.77
N ALA A 71 -7.60 6.21 -11.02
CA ALA A 71 -6.88 7.23 -10.28
C ALA A 71 -5.95 6.64 -9.18
N TYR A 72 -4.70 7.10 -9.16
CA TYR A 72 -3.79 6.90 -8.02
C TYR A 72 -4.03 7.99 -6.99
N GLU A 73 -4.87 7.70 -6.00
CA GLU A 73 -5.18 8.61 -4.89
C GLU A 73 -4.60 8.06 -3.58
N LEU A 74 -3.82 8.88 -2.88
CA LEU A 74 -3.14 8.50 -1.64
C LEU A 74 -4.13 8.32 -0.48
N ALA A 75 -3.89 7.33 0.37
CA ALA A 75 -4.64 7.09 1.60
C ALA A 75 -3.99 7.86 2.77
N THR A 76 -4.21 9.17 2.81
CA THR A 76 -3.53 10.09 3.77
C THR A 76 -4.23 10.26 5.11
N GLY A 77 -5.30 9.51 5.38
CA GLY A 77 -6.07 9.61 6.62
C GLY A 77 -6.71 8.28 6.98
N PRO A 78 -7.53 8.27 8.05
CA PRO A 78 -8.38 7.12 8.33
C PRO A 78 -9.21 6.77 7.11
N ILE A 79 -9.20 5.50 6.73
CA ILE A 79 -9.96 4.98 5.62
C ILE A 79 -11.17 4.22 6.14
N ALA A 80 -12.28 4.31 5.43
CA ALA A 80 -13.47 3.57 5.79
C ALA A 80 -13.32 2.10 5.31
N PRO A 81 -13.86 1.11 6.04
CA PRO A 81 -13.73 -0.30 5.67
C PRO A 81 -14.22 -0.65 4.26
N ASN A 82 -15.25 0.06 3.78
CA ASN A 82 -15.78 -0.10 2.43
C ASN A 82 -14.77 0.22 1.31
N GLU A 83 -13.70 0.93 1.62
CA GLU A 83 -12.59 1.24 0.71
C GLU A 83 -11.61 0.07 0.53
N MET A 84 -11.80 -1.02 1.27
CA MET A 84 -10.90 -2.19 1.28
C MET A 84 -11.66 -3.51 1.14
N ILE A 85 -12.83 -3.52 0.51
CA ILE A 85 -13.58 -4.75 0.25
C ILE A 85 -13.50 -5.10 -1.23
N ILE A 86 -13.07 -6.33 -1.52
CA ILE A 86 -13.11 -6.96 -2.84
C ILE A 86 -14.18 -8.05 -2.88
N THR A 87 -14.77 -8.25 -4.05
CA THR A 87 -15.94 -9.11 -4.25
C THR A 87 -15.82 -10.00 -5.49
N PRO A 88 -16.48 -11.17 -5.52
CA PRO A 88 -16.62 -11.97 -6.74
C PRO A 88 -17.69 -11.42 -7.71
N PHE A 89 -18.46 -10.41 -7.29
CA PHE A 89 -19.46 -9.69 -8.07
C PHE A 89 -19.06 -8.22 -8.28
N LEU A 90 -19.89 -7.48 -9.00
CA LEU A 90 -19.63 -6.07 -9.32
C LEU A 90 -19.83 -5.21 -8.08
N SER A 91 -18.79 -4.52 -7.63
CA SER A 91 -18.87 -3.60 -6.50
C SER A 91 -17.87 -2.46 -6.58
N TRP A 92 -18.20 -1.37 -5.89
CA TRP A 92 -17.31 -0.24 -5.70
C TRP A 92 -17.61 0.41 -4.35
N ARG A 93 -16.57 0.58 -3.51
CA ARG A 93 -16.65 1.29 -2.21
C ARG A 93 -17.79 0.80 -1.31
N GLY A 94 -17.98 -0.53 -1.24
CA GLY A 94 -19.02 -1.16 -0.42
C GLY A 94 -20.44 -1.07 -0.99
N GLN A 95 -20.59 -0.70 -2.26
CA GLN A 95 -21.86 -0.74 -2.97
C GLN A 95 -21.84 -1.83 -4.04
N ALA A 96 -22.81 -2.75 -4.01
CA ALA A 96 -23.03 -3.73 -5.07
C ALA A 96 -23.70 -3.08 -6.29
N ASP A 97 -23.38 -3.60 -7.48
CA ASP A 97 -23.88 -3.11 -8.77
C ASP A 97 -23.89 -1.57 -8.83
N PRO A 98 -22.69 -0.93 -8.81
CA PRO A 98 -22.55 0.51 -8.66
C PRO A 98 -23.12 1.25 -9.88
N THR A 99 -24.43 1.45 -9.86
CA THR A 99 -25.27 2.07 -10.90
C THR A 99 -25.67 3.50 -10.54
N VAL A 100 -25.13 4.06 -9.45
CA VAL A 100 -25.30 5.44 -9.00
C VAL A 100 -23.99 5.93 -8.37
N GLY A 101 -23.65 7.20 -8.57
CA GLY A 101 -22.48 7.80 -7.96
C GLY A 101 -22.63 8.00 -6.46
N TRP A 102 -21.55 7.71 -5.73
CA TRP A 102 -21.52 7.63 -4.27
C TRP A 102 -21.66 8.99 -3.55
N ASP A 103 -21.24 10.11 -4.13
CA ASP A 103 -21.06 11.37 -3.35
C ASP A 103 -22.05 12.51 -3.69
N ASP A 104 -22.59 12.62 -4.91
CA ASP A 104 -23.38 13.82 -5.29
C ASP A 104 -24.73 13.53 -5.94
N GLY A 105 -25.16 12.26 -6.00
CA GLY A 105 -26.36 11.86 -6.73
C GLY A 105 -26.24 12.06 -8.25
N SER A 106 -25.05 12.31 -8.79
CA SER A 106 -24.77 12.27 -10.22
C SER A 106 -24.61 10.82 -10.69
N SER A 107 -24.98 10.59 -11.94
CA SER A 107 -24.89 9.28 -12.59
C SER A 107 -23.44 8.97 -12.99
N THR A 108 -22.54 8.70 -12.04
CA THR A 108 -21.23 8.05 -12.32
C THR A 108 -21.35 6.52 -12.46
N ALA A 109 -22.58 6.01 -12.39
CA ALA A 109 -23.06 4.66 -12.71
C ALA A 109 -22.33 3.87 -13.83
N GLY A 110 -21.72 4.57 -14.78
CA GLY A 110 -21.08 3.94 -15.94
C GLY A 110 -19.60 3.61 -15.75
N VAL A 111 -18.85 4.39 -14.97
CA VAL A 111 -17.38 4.23 -14.92
C VAL A 111 -16.95 3.15 -13.92
N PHE A 112 -17.71 2.94 -12.86
CA PHE A 112 -17.43 1.93 -11.82
C PHE A 112 -18.23 0.63 -12.00
N GLY A 113 -19.16 0.59 -12.95
CA GLY A 113 -20.11 -0.52 -13.12
C GLY A 113 -19.50 -1.89 -13.45
N ASN A 114 -18.19 -1.96 -13.75
CA ASN A 114 -17.49 -3.22 -14.03
C ASN A 114 -16.39 -3.54 -13.00
N GLU A 115 -16.35 -2.81 -11.89
CA GLU A 115 -15.32 -2.97 -10.85
C GLU A 115 -15.68 -4.13 -9.91
N SER A 116 -14.67 -4.75 -9.29
CA SER A 116 -14.83 -5.89 -8.36
C SER A 116 -14.40 -5.52 -6.93
N GLY A 117 -14.64 -4.26 -6.55
CA GLY A 117 -14.29 -3.71 -5.26
C GLY A 117 -12.94 -3.00 -5.24
N ASN A 118 -12.49 -2.73 -4.02
CA ASN A 118 -11.32 -1.90 -3.73
C ASN A 118 -10.37 -2.57 -2.76
N ARG A 119 -9.12 -2.16 -2.85
CA ARG A 119 -8.02 -2.59 -1.98
C ARG A 119 -7.08 -1.42 -1.73
N VAL A 120 -6.24 -1.53 -0.71
CA VAL A 120 -5.13 -0.58 -0.51
C VAL A 120 -3.85 -1.23 -0.99
N HIS A 121 -3.04 -0.47 -1.72
CA HIS A 121 -1.68 -0.82 -2.11
C HIS A 121 -0.67 0.14 -1.49
N PHE A 122 0.53 -0.36 -1.19
CA PHE A 122 1.61 0.40 -0.56
C PHE A 122 2.71 0.68 -1.58
N GLY A 123 2.47 1.67 -2.44
CA GLY A 123 3.38 2.03 -3.52
C GLY A 123 4.76 2.43 -3.00
N VAL A 124 5.83 2.06 -3.71
CA VAL A 124 7.21 2.25 -3.26
C VAL A 124 7.99 3.08 -4.26
N ARG A 125 8.77 4.01 -3.72
CA ARG A 125 9.77 4.79 -4.46
C ARG A 125 11.13 4.63 -3.78
N ILE A 126 12.10 4.12 -4.53
CA ILE A 126 13.50 4.02 -4.08
C ILE A 126 14.39 4.71 -5.11
N LEU A 127 15.16 5.70 -4.67
CA LEU A 127 16.13 6.42 -5.50
C LEU A 127 17.53 6.27 -4.92
N THR A 128 18.52 5.99 -5.77
CA THR A 128 19.93 6.14 -5.40
C THR A 128 20.44 7.55 -5.70
N ASP A 129 21.62 7.87 -5.17
CA ASP A 129 22.35 9.10 -5.44
C ASP A 129 23.05 9.15 -6.82
N GLY A 130 22.78 8.18 -7.70
CA GLY A 130 23.43 8.03 -9.01
C GLY A 130 24.83 7.43 -8.98
N ASN A 131 25.40 7.13 -7.80
CA ASN A 131 26.71 6.47 -7.66
C ASN A 131 26.59 5.00 -7.23
N GLY A 132 25.38 4.47 -7.18
CA GLY A 132 25.11 3.10 -6.79
C GLY A 132 23.85 2.55 -7.46
N SER A 133 23.76 1.22 -7.47
CA SER A 133 22.66 0.49 -8.08
C SER A 133 21.96 -0.42 -7.07
N ILE A 134 20.68 -0.67 -7.32
CA ILE A 134 19.82 -1.55 -6.55
C ILE A 134 19.25 -2.67 -7.45
N LYS A 135 18.75 -3.74 -6.84
CA LYS A 135 18.10 -4.85 -7.53
C LYS A 135 16.72 -5.05 -6.94
N LEU A 136 15.71 -5.25 -7.79
CA LEU A 136 14.40 -5.71 -7.34
C LEU A 136 14.52 -6.99 -6.51
N ALA A 137 15.38 -7.93 -6.91
CA ALA A 137 15.57 -9.21 -6.24
C ALA A 137 16.00 -9.10 -4.76
N ASP A 138 16.62 -7.99 -4.37
CA ASP A 138 17.11 -7.74 -3.02
C ASP A 138 16.06 -7.05 -2.13
N LEU A 139 14.93 -6.62 -2.70
CA LEU A 139 13.83 -6.00 -1.97
C LEU A 139 13.09 -7.06 -1.14
N LEU A 140 12.88 -6.73 0.14
CA LEU A 140 12.06 -7.51 1.08
C LEU A 140 10.83 -6.71 1.46
N TRP A 141 9.78 -7.40 1.91
CA TRP A 141 8.58 -6.77 2.46
C TRP A 141 8.03 -7.54 3.66
N ASP A 142 7.44 -6.78 4.58
CA ASP A 142 6.70 -7.25 5.75
C ASP A 142 5.35 -6.54 5.78
N LYS A 143 4.26 -7.30 5.83
CA LYS A 143 2.87 -6.83 5.95
C LYS A 143 2.35 -7.24 7.31
N ASN A 144 1.96 -6.27 8.13
CA ASN A 144 1.50 -6.50 9.49
C ASN A 144 0.12 -5.88 9.72
N TRP A 145 -0.78 -6.68 10.28
CA TRP A 145 -2.05 -6.22 10.81
C TRP A 145 -1.92 -5.99 12.32
N TYR A 146 -2.47 -4.89 12.83
CA TYR A 146 -2.47 -4.56 14.26
C TYR A 146 -3.87 -4.31 14.79
N ASP A 147 -4.11 -4.82 15.99
CA ASP A 147 -5.30 -4.47 16.76
C ASP A 147 -5.10 -3.09 17.42
N ALA A 148 -6.14 -2.25 17.40
CA ALA A 148 -6.07 -0.95 18.03
C ALA A 148 -6.02 -1.04 19.57
N PRO A 149 -5.38 -0.07 20.26
CA PRO A 149 -4.52 0.98 19.69
C PRO A 149 -3.05 0.54 19.77
N PHE A 150 -2.47 0.12 18.64
CA PHE A 150 -1.04 -0.08 18.38
C PHE A 150 -0.18 -0.68 19.51
N ASN A 151 0.06 -2.00 19.44
CA ASN A 151 1.29 -2.66 19.93
C ASN A 151 1.24 -4.18 19.84
N THR A 152 0.07 -4.76 19.62
CA THR A 152 -0.08 -6.20 19.47
C THR A 152 -0.31 -6.53 18.01
N PRO A 153 0.65 -7.20 17.35
CA PRO A 153 0.37 -7.93 16.12
C PRO A 153 -0.95 -8.69 16.26
N SER A 154 -1.81 -8.57 15.25
CA SER A 154 -3.04 -9.34 15.20
C SER A 154 -2.71 -10.82 15.36
N THR A 155 -3.46 -11.49 16.22
CA THR A 155 -3.40 -12.94 16.39
C THR A 155 -4.56 -13.64 15.69
N LEU A 156 -5.38 -12.87 14.98
CA LEU A 156 -6.52 -13.38 14.25
C LEU A 156 -6.02 -14.15 13.04
N ILE A 157 -6.49 -15.39 12.92
CA ILE A 157 -6.08 -16.32 11.86
C ILE A 157 -6.39 -15.75 10.47
N ASP A 158 -7.44 -14.93 10.37
CA ASP A 158 -7.91 -14.34 9.11
C ASP A 158 -7.11 -13.10 8.68
N PHE A 159 -6.21 -12.58 9.55
CA PHE A 159 -5.36 -11.42 9.29
C PHE A 159 -3.89 -11.73 9.61
N PRO A 160 -3.26 -12.69 8.89
CA PRO A 160 -1.91 -13.09 9.18
C PRO A 160 -0.92 -11.95 8.84
N ASN A 161 0.08 -11.79 9.70
CA ASN A 161 1.27 -11.07 9.32
C ASN A 161 2.07 -11.92 8.32
N GLU A 162 2.48 -11.30 7.23
CA GLU A 162 3.14 -11.96 6.11
C GLU A 162 4.45 -11.27 5.81
N SER A 163 5.43 -12.03 5.34
CA SER A 163 6.67 -11.48 4.84
C SER A 163 7.12 -12.21 3.59
N GLY A 164 7.89 -11.51 2.77
CA GLY A 164 8.34 -12.05 1.50
C GLY A 164 9.51 -11.28 0.90
N ASN A 165 9.89 -11.72 -0.28
CA ASN A 165 10.98 -11.13 -1.06
C ASN A 165 10.68 -11.22 -2.55
N PHE A 166 11.45 -10.47 -3.32
CA PHE A 166 11.34 -10.43 -4.78
C PHE A 166 12.46 -11.20 -5.50
N ALA A 167 13.16 -12.12 -4.82
CA ALA A 167 14.34 -12.80 -5.36
C ALA A 167 14.08 -13.61 -6.65
N ALA A 168 12.84 -14.08 -6.83
CA ALA A 168 12.39 -14.79 -8.04
C ALA A 168 11.41 -13.97 -8.90
N SER A 169 11.30 -12.66 -8.65
CA SER A 169 10.41 -11.77 -9.39
C SER A 169 11.15 -11.07 -10.52
N ASP A 170 10.43 -10.86 -11.61
CA ASP A 170 10.87 -10.05 -12.75
C ASP A 170 10.30 -8.63 -12.65
N TYR A 171 11.00 -7.69 -13.29
CA TYR A 171 10.44 -6.38 -13.63
C TYR A 171 9.18 -6.58 -14.47
N SER A 172 8.22 -5.67 -14.32
CA SER A 172 6.91 -5.75 -14.97
C SER A 172 6.30 -4.35 -15.07
N ALA A 173 5.09 -4.25 -15.63
CA ALA A 173 4.33 -3.00 -15.59
C ALA A 173 4.05 -2.50 -14.17
N THR A 174 4.02 -3.39 -13.17
CA THR A 174 3.83 -3.00 -11.77
C THR A 174 5.13 -2.72 -11.03
N ARG A 175 6.28 -3.20 -11.53
CA ARG A 175 7.61 -3.13 -10.92
C ARG A 175 8.60 -2.61 -11.95
N VAL A 176 8.87 -1.31 -11.91
CA VAL A 176 9.65 -0.60 -12.91
C VAL A 176 10.98 -0.17 -12.32
N GLY A 177 12.07 -0.59 -12.95
CA GLY A 177 13.39 -0.03 -12.68
C GLY A 177 13.70 1.13 -13.62
N VAL A 178 14.62 2.01 -13.22
CA VAL A 178 15.12 3.10 -14.09
C VAL A 178 16.64 3.15 -14.02
N LEU A 179 17.26 3.34 -15.18
CA LEU A 179 18.67 3.72 -15.30
C LEU A 179 18.73 5.21 -15.63
N TYR A 180 19.49 6.00 -14.86
CA TYR A 180 19.56 7.46 -14.98
C TYR A 180 20.34 7.96 -16.21
N GLY A 181 20.97 7.07 -16.97
CA GLY A 181 21.74 7.47 -18.14
C GLY A 181 23.02 8.23 -17.80
N GLY A 182 23.36 9.23 -18.61
CA GLY A 182 24.64 9.93 -18.57
C GLY A 182 24.70 11.12 -17.62
N ASP A 183 23.55 11.69 -17.23
CA ASP A 183 23.49 12.78 -16.26
C ASP A 183 23.45 12.29 -14.79
N GLY A 184 23.15 11.00 -14.58
CA GLY A 184 23.13 10.36 -13.27
C GLY A 184 21.98 10.82 -12.39
N MET A 185 20.89 11.36 -12.96
CA MET A 185 19.72 11.82 -12.23
C MET A 185 18.40 11.36 -12.88
N LEU A 186 17.39 11.09 -12.05
CA LEU A 186 16.03 10.84 -12.53
C LEU A 186 15.41 12.10 -13.16
N GLY A 187 14.68 11.92 -14.26
CA GLY A 187 13.94 12.96 -14.98
C GLY A 187 14.73 13.58 -16.14
N GLY A 188 15.89 13.00 -16.48
CA GLY A 188 16.66 13.32 -17.67
C GLY A 188 16.00 12.83 -18.96
N GLY A 189 16.44 13.36 -20.10
CA GLY A 189 15.95 12.89 -21.42
C GLY A 189 16.55 11.56 -21.86
N ASP A 190 17.45 11.00 -21.05
CA ASP A 190 18.26 9.79 -21.29
C ASP A 190 17.98 8.66 -20.30
N ASP A 191 16.96 8.82 -19.44
CA ASP A 191 16.46 7.77 -18.57
C ASP A 191 15.98 6.55 -19.37
N THR A 192 16.37 5.36 -18.94
CA THR A 192 15.90 4.10 -19.53
C THR A 192 15.02 3.34 -18.55
N LEU A 193 13.76 3.14 -18.92
CA LEU A 193 12.79 2.34 -18.17
C LEU A 193 13.01 0.84 -18.37
N ILE A 194 13.09 0.10 -17.26
CA ILE A 194 13.16 -1.36 -17.21
C ILE A 194 11.80 -1.89 -16.73
N THR A 195 10.95 -2.24 -17.67
CA THR A 195 9.57 -2.72 -17.42
C THR A 195 9.41 -4.23 -17.62
N SER A 196 10.50 -4.94 -17.89
CA SER A 196 10.53 -6.40 -18.07
C SER A 196 11.96 -6.92 -17.91
N GLY A 197 12.10 -8.21 -17.57
CA GLY A 197 13.40 -8.86 -17.41
C GLY A 197 13.71 -9.22 -15.97
N ALA A 198 14.85 -9.87 -15.75
CA ALA A 198 15.21 -10.44 -14.46
C ALA A 198 15.31 -9.37 -13.37
N GLY A 199 14.69 -9.61 -12.20
CA GLY A 199 14.80 -8.73 -11.04
C GLY A 199 16.21 -8.59 -10.47
N THR A 200 17.17 -9.39 -10.97
CA THR A 200 18.60 -9.30 -10.64
C THR A 200 19.36 -8.23 -11.44
N GLN A 201 18.72 -7.62 -12.46
CA GLN A 201 19.29 -6.48 -13.18
C GLN A 201 19.41 -5.27 -12.24
N GLU A 202 20.59 -4.66 -12.25
CA GLU A 202 20.92 -3.44 -11.52
C GLU A 202 20.25 -2.23 -12.16
N VAL A 203 19.67 -1.38 -11.32
CA VAL A 203 18.98 -0.13 -11.70
C VAL A 203 19.32 0.98 -10.70
N ASP A 204 19.14 2.24 -11.08
CA ASP A 204 19.43 3.41 -10.24
C ASP A 204 18.20 3.86 -9.44
N ALA A 205 17.00 3.52 -9.91
CA ALA A 205 15.77 3.69 -9.15
C ALA A 205 14.81 2.52 -9.35
N LEU A 206 13.94 2.32 -8.36
CA LEU A 206 12.90 1.30 -8.37
C LEU A 206 11.56 1.92 -7.95
N PHE A 207 10.54 1.68 -8.77
CA PHE A 207 9.16 2.08 -8.54
C PHE A 207 8.28 0.84 -8.57
N TYR A 208 7.45 0.68 -7.55
CA TYR A 208 6.56 -0.47 -7.41
C TYR A 208 5.18 -0.02 -6.99
N VAL A 209 4.13 -0.53 -7.64
CA VAL A 209 2.73 -0.28 -7.25
C VAL A 209 2.45 -0.71 -5.80
N GLY A 210 3.26 -1.62 -5.25
CA GLY A 210 3.14 -2.07 -3.87
C GLY A 210 2.43 -3.41 -3.75
N ILE A 211 2.67 -4.10 -2.64
CA ILE A 211 1.77 -5.16 -2.19
C ILE A 211 0.49 -4.49 -1.72
N GLY A 212 -0.63 -5.18 -1.88
CA GLY A 212 -1.91 -4.68 -1.44
C GLY A 212 -2.66 -5.72 -0.63
N ASP A 213 -3.65 -5.25 0.11
CA ASP A 213 -4.53 -6.09 0.91
C ASP A 213 -5.96 -5.55 0.91
N ALA A 214 -6.90 -6.45 1.19
CA ALA A 214 -8.32 -6.18 1.27
C ALA A 214 -9.06 -7.27 2.07
N PHE A 215 -10.22 -6.91 2.58
CA PHE A 215 -11.22 -7.86 3.04
C PHE A 215 -11.92 -8.48 1.83
N PHE A 216 -12.16 -9.79 1.87
CA PHE A 216 -12.91 -10.49 0.84
C PHE A 216 -14.34 -10.74 1.32
N SER A 217 -15.32 -10.32 0.52
CA SER A 217 -16.74 -10.59 0.78
C SER A 217 -17.23 -11.70 -0.14
N ASP A 218 -17.61 -12.83 0.45
CA ASP A 218 -18.22 -13.98 -0.24
C ASP A 218 -19.02 -14.79 0.78
N ASN A 219 -20.11 -14.21 1.27
CA ASN A 219 -20.96 -14.87 2.24
C ASN A 219 -22.01 -15.74 1.54
N PRO A 220 -21.93 -17.09 1.65
CA PRO A 220 -22.88 -17.99 0.98
C PRO A 220 -24.31 -17.92 1.55
N GLY A 221 -24.50 -17.26 2.69
CA GLY A 221 -25.80 -17.02 3.31
C GLY A 221 -26.45 -15.69 2.92
N ALA A 222 -25.76 -14.84 2.16
CA ALA A 222 -26.29 -13.55 1.73
C ALA A 222 -27.49 -13.72 0.79
N LEU A 223 -28.50 -12.86 0.96
CA LEU A 223 -29.72 -12.85 0.15
C LEU A 223 -29.57 -12.00 -1.13
N SER A 224 -28.51 -11.19 -1.21
CA SER A 224 -28.13 -10.36 -2.36
C SER A 224 -26.67 -9.91 -2.25
N ASP A 225 -26.10 -9.42 -3.34
CA ASP A 225 -24.73 -8.87 -3.36
C ASP A 225 -24.52 -7.72 -2.35
N GLN A 226 -25.53 -6.85 -2.16
CA GLN A 226 -25.45 -5.78 -1.15
C GLN A 226 -25.52 -6.34 0.28
N ASP A 227 -26.33 -7.38 0.49
CA ASP A 227 -26.44 -8.05 1.80
C ASP A 227 -25.11 -8.72 2.18
N ASP A 228 -24.38 -9.27 1.21
CA ASP A 228 -23.03 -9.81 1.43
C ASP A 228 -22.06 -8.72 1.93
N LEU A 229 -22.01 -7.58 1.23
CA LEU A 229 -21.19 -6.43 1.63
C LEU A 229 -21.56 -5.91 3.03
N ASP A 230 -22.85 -5.80 3.32
CA ASP A 230 -23.34 -5.32 4.61
C ASP A 230 -22.96 -6.27 5.75
N ILE A 231 -23.03 -7.59 5.53
CA ILE A 231 -22.58 -8.59 6.51
C ILE A 231 -21.07 -8.49 6.73
N THR A 232 -20.27 -8.32 5.68
CA THR A 232 -18.82 -8.15 5.79
C THR A 232 -18.46 -6.88 6.56
N LEU A 233 -19.14 -5.76 6.27
CA LEU A 233 -18.97 -4.50 7.01
C LEU A 233 -19.35 -4.64 8.49
N ASP A 234 -20.47 -5.31 8.79
CA ASP A 234 -20.86 -5.60 10.17
C ASP A 234 -19.83 -6.48 10.87
N ALA A 235 -19.27 -7.48 10.18
CA ALA A 235 -18.21 -8.32 10.73
C ALA A 235 -16.97 -7.48 11.08
N ILE A 236 -16.52 -6.59 10.18
CA ILE A 236 -15.38 -5.70 10.41
C ILE A 236 -15.62 -4.80 11.62
N HIS A 237 -16.82 -4.24 11.75
CA HIS A 237 -17.19 -3.36 12.86
C HIS A 237 -17.36 -4.09 14.20
N SER A 238 -17.89 -5.30 14.19
CA SER A 238 -18.30 -6.02 15.41
C SER A 238 -17.23 -6.95 15.99
N HIS A 239 -16.25 -7.41 15.18
CA HIS A 239 -15.30 -8.45 15.58
C HIS A 239 -13.92 -7.94 16.00
N ASN A 240 -13.76 -6.64 16.32
CA ASN A 240 -12.44 -6.04 16.57
C ASN A 240 -11.46 -6.37 15.44
N CYS A 241 -11.88 -6.25 14.18
CA CYS A 241 -10.93 -6.40 13.07
C CYS A 241 -9.75 -5.45 13.28
N PRO A 242 -8.53 -5.87 12.89
CA PRO A 242 -7.37 -5.04 13.09
C PRO A 242 -7.57 -3.72 12.36
N GLN A 243 -7.31 -2.64 13.07
CA GLN A 243 -7.62 -1.29 12.63
C GLN A 243 -6.45 -0.69 11.86
N ASP A 244 -5.29 -1.33 11.86
CA ASP A 244 -4.10 -0.81 11.20
C ASP A 244 -3.48 -1.88 10.32
N LEU A 245 -3.16 -1.48 9.10
CA LEU A 245 -2.37 -2.25 8.16
C LEU A 245 -1.08 -1.48 7.87
N GLU A 246 0.04 -2.08 8.24
CA GLU A 246 1.38 -1.57 8.00
C GLU A 246 2.08 -2.43 6.96
N VAL A 247 2.74 -1.78 6.00
CA VAL A 247 3.69 -2.44 5.12
C VAL A 247 5.04 -1.76 5.22
N THR A 248 6.05 -2.56 5.54
CA THR A 248 7.45 -2.14 5.53
C THR A 248 8.19 -2.83 4.39
N TYR A 249 8.97 -2.05 3.65
CA TYR A 249 9.92 -2.55 2.67
C TYR A 249 11.34 -2.34 3.17
N SER A 250 12.24 -3.25 2.85
CA SER A 250 13.66 -3.12 3.20
C SER A 250 14.58 -3.52 2.06
N LEU A 251 15.72 -2.84 1.98
CA LEU A 251 16.78 -3.07 1.01
C LEU A 251 18.14 -2.85 1.70
N GLY A 252 18.74 -3.94 2.17
CA GLY A 252 19.87 -3.88 3.11
C GLY A 252 19.45 -3.15 4.39
N ASP A 253 20.23 -2.15 4.82
CA ASP A 253 19.93 -1.38 6.04
C ASP A 253 18.87 -0.27 5.86
N ALA A 254 18.43 0.01 4.63
CA ALA A 254 17.43 1.05 4.35
C ALA A 254 16.01 0.46 4.39
N THR A 255 15.07 1.22 4.94
CA THR A 255 13.67 0.82 5.07
C THR A 255 12.72 1.97 4.76
N GLY A 256 11.56 1.65 4.20
CA GLY A 256 10.42 2.56 4.11
C GLY A 256 9.16 1.87 4.64
N THR A 257 8.28 2.62 5.30
CA THR A 257 7.06 2.09 5.92
C THR A 257 5.86 2.97 5.58
N GLY A 258 4.76 2.33 5.21
CA GLY A 258 3.45 2.97 5.07
C GLY A 258 2.44 2.32 6.00
N VAL A 259 1.51 3.13 6.53
CA VAL A 259 0.46 2.68 7.43
C VAL A 259 -0.87 3.26 6.95
N VAL A 260 -1.92 2.43 6.96
CA VAL A 260 -3.31 2.92 6.90
C VAL A 260 -4.04 2.56 8.18
N HIS A 261 -4.88 3.49 8.62
CA HIS A 261 -5.77 3.33 9.76
C HIS A 261 -7.18 3.12 9.21
N ILE A 262 -7.75 1.94 9.39
CA ILE A 262 -9.13 1.64 9.06
C ILE A 262 -9.97 2.07 10.25
N VAL A 263 -10.89 3.00 10.03
CA VAL A 263 -11.80 3.48 11.07
C VAL A 263 -13.23 3.22 10.63
N PRO A 264 -13.99 2.42 11.40
CA PRO A 264 -15.42 2.23 11.20
C PRO A 264 -16.11 3.58 11.02
N GLU A 265 -16.92 3.72 9.96
CA GLU A 265 -17.71 4.94 9.80
C GLU A 265 -18.58 5.12 11.05
N PRO A 266 -18.64 6.33 11.65
CA PRO A 266 -19.49 6.57 12.80
C PRO A 266 -20.92 6.23 12.40
N SER A 267 -21.48 5.22 13.04
CA SER A 267 -22.80 4.68 12.72
C SER A 267 -23.77 5.84 12.63
N SER A 268 -24.27 6.11 11.43
CA SER A 268 -25.17 7.24 11.11
C SER A 268 -26.46 7.22 11.95
N MET A 269 -26.70 6.14 12.69
CA MET A 269 -27.63 6.03 13.81
C MET A 269 -27.47 7.09 14.91
N MET A 270 -26.26 7.56 15.24
CA MET A 270 -26.08 8.60 16.27
C MET A 270 -26.60 9.97 15.81
N ILE A 271 -26.50 10.28 14.51
CA ILE A 271 -27.01 11.53 13.92
C ILE A 271 -28.53 11.46 13.82
N GLY A 272 -29.09 10.32 13.37
CA GLY A 272 -30.53 10.11 13.31
C GLY A 272 -31.22 10.24 14.68
N LEU A 273 -30.63 9.67 15.74
CA LEU A 273 -31.16 9.76 17.10
C LEU A 273 -31.16 11.21 17.63
N THR A 274 -30.11 11.98 17.31
CA THR A 274 -29.98 13.39 17.72
C THR A 274 -31.00 14.28 17.02
N VAL A 275 -31.23 14.05 15.72
CA VAL A 275 -32.27 14.75 14.94
C VAL A 275 -33.66 14.40 15.46
N LEU A 276 -33.95 13.12 15.74
CA LEU A 276 -35.25 12.69 16.27
C LEU A 276 -35.53 13.28 17.66
N LEU A 277 -34.54 13.29 18.55
CA LEU A 277 -34.63 13.91 19.88
C LEU A 277 -34.83 15.43 19.78
N GLY A 278 -34.17 16.08 18.82
CA GLY A 278 -34.39 17.49 18.49
C GLY A 278 -35.82 17.79 18.03
N MET A 279 -36.41 16.93 17.19
CA MET A 279 -37.80 17.07 16.74
C MET A 279 -38.81 16.87 17.90
N VAL A 280 -38.60 15.87 18.76
CA VAL A 280 -39.46 15.63 19.94
C VAL A 280 -39.39 16.78 20.95
N ALA A 281 -38.20 17.35 21.17
CA ALA A 281 -38.03 18.53 22.01
C ALA A 281 -38.69 19.79 21.41
N GLY A 282 -38.67 19.94 20.08
CA GLY A 282 -39.35 21.01 19.35
C GLY A 282 -40.88 20.90 19.41
N MET A 283 -41.44 19.69 19.35
CA MET A 283 -42.88 19.46 19.44
C MET A 283 -43.45 19.76 20.83
N ARG A 284 -42.71 19.49 21.92
CA ARG A 284 -43.13 19.83 23.29
C ARG A 284 -43.24 21.33 23.58
N ARG A 285 -42.55 22.20 22.81
CA ARG A 285 -42.66 23.65 22.97
C ARG A 285 -43.89 24.26 22.29
N ARG A 286 -44.59 23.53 21.41
CA ARG A 286 -45.76 24.05 20.68
C ARG A 286 -47.11 23.80 21.37
N THR A 287 -47.16 22.99 22.43
CA THR A 287 -48.39 22.63 23.15
C THR A 287 -48.70 23.46 24.39
N VAL A 288 -47.92 24.53 24.66
CA VAL A 288 -48.26 25.51 25.71
C VAL A 288 -48.73 26.81 25.04
N LYS A 289 -50.02 26.88 24.76
CA LYS A 289 -50.81 28.11 24.62
C LYS A 289 -52.18 27.88 25.23
#